data_AF-A0AA42IV81-F1
#
_entry.id   AF-A0AA42IV81-F1
#
_cell.length_a   1.000
_cell.length_b   1.000
_cell.length_c   1.000
_cell.angle_alpha   90.00
_cell.angle_beta   90.00
_cell.angle_gamma   90.00
#
_symmetry.space_group_name_H-M   'P 1'
#
loop_
_entity.id
_entity.type
_entity.pdbx_description
1 polymer ?
#
loop_
_entity_poly.entity_id
_entity_poly.type
_entity_poly.pdbx_seq_one_letter_code
_entity_poly.pdbx_strand_id
1 'polypeptide(L)'
;MRSTISHSGLVAFIVEGARADSSRSLHLLRAIDDTVASNEVLANTFETISRNASDVAHAICRSPASERQVLDREGVFQAAFDDTLDVLAELGRMLEEKRLAALADHELQDGDGVVESFDKAIIQVKDAFSHLHDLKWAVMENDADVAAVVAGGPQDDVEAFLKSLGR
;
A
#
# COMPACT_ATOMS: atom_id res chain seq x y z
N MET A 1 11.27 42.55 22.01
CA MET A 1 9.86 42.13 21.93
C MET A 1 9.77 40.70 22.47
N ARG A 2 9.23 40.51 23.68
CA ARG A 2 9.00 39.19 24.28
C ARG A 2 7.53 38.83 24.06
N SER A 3 7.29 37.76 23.30
CA SER A 3 5.96 37.18 23.12
C SER A 3 5.55 36.49 24.42
N THR A 4 4.67 37.09 25.19
CA THR A 4 3.95 36.43 26.29
C THR A 4 2.89 35.54 25.67
N ILE A 5 3.21 34.26 25.50
CA ILE A 5 2.23 33.22 25.21
C ILE A 5 1.26 33.20 26.39
N SER A 6 0.02 33.63 26.13
CA SER A 6 -1.04 33.78 27.13
C SER A 6 -1.33 32.42 27.76
N HIS A 7 -0.91 32.24 29.02
CA HIS A 7 -1.19 31.03 29.81
C HIS A 7 -2.70 30.77 29.95
N SER A 8 -3.52 31.82 29.87
CA SER A 8 -4.98 31.72 29.91
C SER A 8 -5.58 30.97 28.72
N GLY A 9 -4.98 31.06 27.53
CA GLY A 9 -5.48 30.33 26.34
C GLY A 9 -5.20 28.83 26.40
N LEU A 10 -4.04 28.45 26.96
CA LEU A 10 -3.62 27.06 27.08
C LEU A 10 -4.42 26.33 28.17
N VAL A 11 -4.70 27.01 29.30
CA VAL A 11 -5.56 26.49 30.36
C VAL A 11 -7.01 26.36 29.89
N ALA A 12 -7.53 27.33 29.13
CA ALA A 12 -8.87 27.25 28.56
C ALA A 12 -8.99 26.04 27.61
N PHE A 13 -8.04 25.85 26.70
CA PHE A 13 -8.00 24.70 25.77
C PHE A 13 -7.97 23.35 26.51
N ILE A 14 -7.13 23.21 27.54
CA ILE A 14 -7.05 21.97 28.35
C ILE A 14 -8.37 21.72 29.10
N VAL A 15 -9.00 22.76 29.65
CA VAL A 15 -10.26 22.63 30.40
C VAL A 15 -11.44 22.32 29.47
N GLU A 16 -11.45 22.86 28.26
CA GLU A 16 -12.46 22.57 27.24
C GLU A 16 -12.35 21.11 26.76
N GLY A 17 -11.12 20.63 26.47
CA GLY A 17 -10.85 19.24 26.11
C GLY A 17 -11.22 18.25 27.22
N ALA A 18 -10.82 18.53 28.46
CA ALA A 18 -11.16 17.70 29.61
C ALA A 18 -12.69 17.65 29.89
N ARG A 19 -13.42 18.73 29.58
CA ARG A 19 -14.89 18.76 29.68
C ARG A 19 -15.57 17.96 28.58
N ALA A 20 -15.09 18.07 27.35
CA ALA A 20 -15.56 17.26 26.22
C ALA A 20 -15.38 15.76 26.54
N ASP A 21 -14.20 15.35 27.01
CA ASP A 21 -13.91 13.96 27.40
C ASP A 21 -14.75 13.48 28.59
N SER A 22 -15.02 14.36 29.57
CA SER A 22 -15.83 14.00 30.74
C SER A 22 -17.29 13.66 30.42
N SER A 23 -17.79 14.08 29.25
CA SER A 23 -19.14 13.78 28.76
C SER A 23 -19.21 12.52 27.88
N ARG A 24 -18.05 11.99 27.44
CA ARG A 24 -17.96 10.86 26.53
C ARG A 24 -17.82 9.55 27.30
N SER A 25 -18.34 8.47 26.72
CA SER A 25 -18.17 7.16 27.33
C SER A 25 -16.70 6.72 27.27
N LEU A 26 -16.18 6.15 28.36
CA LEU A 26 -14.83 5.56 28.37
C LEU A 26 -14.65 4.47 27.29
N HIS A 27 -15.75 3.84 26.88
CA HIS A 27 -15.74 2.87 25.79
C HIS A 27 -15.44 3.52 24.44
N LEU A 28 -16.05 4.68 24.16
CA LEU A 28 -15.79 5.44 22.92
C LEU A 28 -14.34 5.93 22.86
N LEU A 29 -13.82 6.50 23.95
CA LEU A 29 -12.43 6.98 24.00
C LEU A 29 -11.44 5.83 23.74
N ARG A 30 -11.65 4.66 24.33
CA ARG A 30 -10.83 3.47 24.04
C ARG A 30 -10.96 3.00 22.60
N ALA A 31 -12.17 2.99 22.04
CA ALA A 31 -12.39 2.59 20.67
C ALA A 31 -11.67 3.53 19.68
N ILE A 32 -11.62 4.83 19.98
CA ILE A 32 -10.85 5.82 19.22
C ILE A 32 -9.36 5.51 19.29
N ASP A 33 -8.80 5.37 20.50
CA ASP A 33 -7.38 5.06 20.70
C ASP A 33 -6.98 3.77 19.99
N ASP A 34 -7.77 2.70 20.14
CA ASP A 34 -7.53 1.40 19.51
C ASP A 34 -7.60 1.51 17.97
N THR A 35 -8.53 2.29 17.44
CA THR A 35 -8.68 2.50 15.99
C THR A 35 -7.50 3.26 15.42
N VAL A 36 -7.12 4.38 16.04
CA VAL A 36 -5.99 5.21 15.61
C VAL A 36 -4.69 4.40 15.69
N ALA A 37 -4.46 3.66 16.78
CA ALA A 37 -3.28 2.82 16.93
C ALA A 37 -3.23 1.69 15.88
N SER A 38 -4.37 1.04 15.62
CA SER A 38 -4.46 -0.02 14.61
C SER A 38 -4.18 0.51 13.20
N ASN A 39 -4.74 1.67 12.85
CA ASN A 39 -4.50 2.32 11.57
C ASN A 39 -3.04 2.76 11.40
N GLU A 40 -2.39 3.22 12.48
CA GLU A 40 -0.97 3.57 12.47
C GLU A 40 -0.08 2.34 12.22
N VAL A 41 -0.36 1.21 12.88
CA VAL A 41 0.34 -0.05 12.62
C VAL A 41 0.14 -0.51 11.19
N LEU A 42 -1.09 -0.42 10.68
CA LEU A 42 -1.43 -0.78 9.30
C LEU A 42 -0.63 0.08 8.31
N ALA A 43 -0.64 1.40 8.50
CA ALA A 43 0.07 2.34 7.65
C ALA A 43 1.59 2.05 7.61
N ASN A 44 2.21 1.88 8.77
CA ASN A 44 3.66 1.58 8.85
C ASN A 44 4.02 0.22 8.23
N THR A 45 3.13 -0.76 8.34
CA THR A 45 3.31 -2.08 7.71
C THR A 45 3.29 -1.95 6.19
N PHE A 46 2.29 -1.25 5.63
CA PHE A 46 2.19 -1.10 4.18
C PHE A 46 3.22 -0.15 3.59
N GLU A 47 3.68 0.85 4.35
CA GLU A 47 4.85 1.66 3.96
C GLU A 47 6.09 0.77 3.80
N THR A 48 6.32 -0.14 4.76
CA THR A 48 7.45 -1.07 4.70
C THR A 48 7.34 -2.03 3.51
N ILE A 49 6.14 -2.58 3.28
CA ILE A 49 5.87 -3.44 2.13
C ILE A 49 6.13 -2.69 0.82
N SER A 50 5.66 -1.44 0.70
CA SER A 50 5.85 -0.59 -0.47
C SER A 50 7.33 -0.39 -0.79
N ARG A 51 8.12 -0.03 0.22
CA ARG A 51 9.58 0.16 0.06
C ARG A 51 10.26 -1.12 -0.38
N ASN A 52 9.97 -2.24 0.29
CA ASN A 52 10.56 -3.53 -0.05
C ASN A 52 10.18 -3.98 -1.47
N ALA A 53 8.91 -3.80 -1.86
CA ALA A 53 8.43 -4.15 -3.19
C ALA A 53 9.16 -3.34 -4.27
N SER A 54 9.30 -2.03 -4.06
CA SER A 54 10.06 -1.14 -4.94
C SER A 54 11.54 -1.53 -5.03
N ASP A 55 12.20 -1.79 -3.89
CA ASP A 55 13.61 -2.18 -3.86
C ASP A 55 13.86 -3.50 -4.62
N VAL A 56 12.97 -4.48 -4.42
CA VAL A 56 13.05 -5.78 -5.12
C VAL A 56 12.78 -5.60 -6.62
N ALA A 57 11.77 -4.80 -7.01
CA ALA A 57 11.48 -4.52 -8.42
C ALA A 57 12.69 -3.86 -9.10
N HIS A 58 13.29 -2.88 -8.44
CA HIS A 58 14.50 -2.23 -8.92
C HIS A 58 15.73 -3.16 -8.99
N ALA A 59 15.84 -4.12 -8.08
CA ALA A 59 16.90 -5.13 -8.13
C ALA A 59 16.73 -6.03 -9.36
N ILE A 60 15.51 -6.54 -9.60
CA ILE A 60 15.20 -7.38 -10.77
C ILE A 60 15.50 -6.63 -12.07
N CYS A 61 15.00 -5.40 -12.21
CA CYS A 61 15.20 -4.61 -13.43
C CYS A 61 16.68 -4.31 -13.71
N ARG A 62 17.51 -4.15 -12.67
CA ARG A 62 18.94 -3.83 -12.79
C ARG A 62 19.85 -5.06 -12.92
N SER A 63 19.34 -6.27 -12.72
CA SER A 63 20.13 -7.49 -12.88
C SER A 63 20.68 -7.61 -14.31
N PRO A 64 22.00 -7.84 -14.48
CA PRO A 64 22.60 -8.05 -15.79
C PRO A 64 21.95 -9.22 -16.51
N ALA A 65 21.78 -9.12 -17.83
CA ALA A 65 21.16 -10.18 -18.64
C ALA A 65 21.83 -11.56 -18.47
N SER A 66 23.15 -11.58 -18.20
CA SER A 66 23.91 -12.81 -17.94
C SER A 66 23.57 -13.50 -16.61
N GLU A 67 22.94 -12.79 -15.68
CA GLU A 67 22.59 -13.28 -14.33
C GLU A 67 21.08 -13.48 -14.17
N ARG A 68 20.28 -13.03 -15.14
CA ARG A 68 18.82 -13.20 -15.10
C ARG A 68 18.45 -14.67 -15.21
N GLN A 69 17.49 -15.07 -14.38
CA GLN A 69 16.91 -16.40 -14.36
C GLN A 69 15.40 -16.26 -14.38
N VAL A 70 14.71 -17.29 -14.88
CA VAL A 70 13.24 -17.37 -14.74
C VAL A 70 12.90 -17.46 -13.26
N LEU A 71 12.19 -16.44 -12.76
CA LEU A 71 11.80 -16.30 -11.37
C LEU A 71 10.52 -17.09 -11.07
N ASP A 72 9.57 -17.12 -12.01
CA ASP A 72 8.26 -17.75 -11.84
C ASP A 72 7.98 -18.86 -12.87
N ARG A 73 8.75 -19.95 -12.77
CA ARG A 73 8.62 -21.09 -13.71
C ARG A 73 7.25 -21.78 -13.68
N GLU A 74 6.58 -21.73 -12.53
CA GLU A 74 5.33 -22.47 -12.27
C GLU A 74 4.10 -21.55 -12.23
N GLY A 75 4.26 -20.23 -12.43
CA GLY A 75 3.17 -19.25 -12.34
C GLY A 75 2.68 -18.98 -10.92
N VAL A 76 3.44 -19.42 -9.91
CA VAL A 76 3.09 -19.32 -8.49
C VAL A 76 3.20 -17.88 -8.00
N PHE A 77 4.23 -17.14 -8.44
CA PHE A 77 4.37 -15.74 -8.04
C PHE A 77 3.30 -14.87 -8.67
N GLN A 78 2.99 -15.09 -9.95
CA GLN A 78 1.92 -14.37 -10.62
C GLN A 78 0.58 -14.57 -9.91
N ALA A 79 0.22 -15.81 -9.58
CA ALA A 79 -1.00 -16.10 -8.84
C ALA A 79 -1.01 -15.45 -7.45
N ALA A 80 0.11 -15.54 -6.71
CA ALA A 80 0.23 -14.93 -5.40
C ALA A 80 0.11 -13.39 -5.43
N PHE A 81 0.67 -12.74 -6.47
CA PHE A 81 0.50 -11.30 -6.67
C PHE A 81 -0.94 -10.94 -6.98
N ASP A 82 -1.61 -11.68 -7.85
CA ASP A 82 -3.02 -11.44 -8.18
C ASP A 82 -3.91 -11.56 -6.94
N ASP A 83 -3.78 -12.64 -6.17
CA ASP A 83 -4.51 -12.83 -4.92
C ASP A 83 -4.22 -11.69 -3.92
N THR A 84 -2.95 -11.27 -3.80
CA THR A 84 -2.55 -10.20 -2.88
C THR A 84 -3.13 -8.85 -3.31
N LEU A 85 -3.09 -8.52 -4.60
CA LEU A 85 -3.61 -7.27 -5.13
C LEU A 85 -5.13 -7.18 -4.95
N ASP A 86 -5.86 -8.29 -5.15
CA ASP A 86 -7.30 -8.36 -4.88
C ASP A 86 -7.61 -8.11 -3.40
N VAL A 87 -6.85 -8.72 -2.48
CA VAL A 87 -6.99 -8.49 -1.04
C VAL A 87 -6.70 -7.03 -0.67
N LEU A 88 -5.68 -6.41 -1.25
CA LEU A 88 -5.36 -4.99 -0.99
C LEU A 88 -6.41 -4.04 -1.54
N ALA A 89 -6.97 -4.33 -2.71
CA ALA A 89 -8.07 -3.55 -3.27
C ALA A 89 -9.30 -3.60 -2.36
N GLU A 90 -9.65 -4.78 -1.85
CA GLU A 90 -10.77 -4.96 -0.93
C GLU A 90 -10.51 -4.29 0.43
N LEU A 91 -9.29 -4.40 0.97
CA LEU A 91 -8.89 -3.70 2.19
C LEU A 91 -9.01 -2.18 2.01
N GLY A 92 -8.55 -1.64 0.87
CA GLY A 92 -8.68 -0.22 0.55
C GLY A 92 -10.15 0.23 0.56
N ARG A 93 -11.04 -0.54 -0.07
CA ARG A 93 -12.50 -0.28 -0.07
C ARG A 93 -13.08 -0.29 1.34
N MET A 94 -12.72 -1.29 2.15
CA MET A 94 -13.18 -1.39 3.54
C MET A 94 -12.73 -0.20 4.40
N LEU A 95 -11.50 0.27 4.22
CA LEU A 95 -11.00 1.45 4.93
C LEU A 95 -11.72 2.73 4.49
N GLU A 96 -12.00 2.89 3.19
CA GLU A 96 -12.79 4.01 2.68
C GLU A 96 -14.21 4.03 3.26
N GLU A 97 -14.87 2.87 3.35
CA GLU A 97 -16.19 2.76 3.99
C GLU A 97 -16.15 3.14 5.46
N LYS A 98 -15.14 2.66 6.20
CA LYS A 98 -14.96 3.00 7.62
C LYS A 98 -14.65 4.48 7.82
N ARG A 99 -13.85 5.08 6.93
CA ARG A 99 -13.57 6.51 6.93
C ARG A 99 -14.85 7.33 6.72
N LEU A 100 -15.69 6.94 5.77
CA LEU A 100 -16.98 7.60 5.52
C LEU A 100 -17.92 7.46 6.72
N ALA A 101 -17.94 6.30 7.36
CA ALA A 101 -18.70 6.09 8.59
C ALA A 101 -18.19 6.99 9.74
N ALA A 102 -16.87 7.09 9.91
CA ALA A 102 -16.27 7.97 10.92
C ALA A 102 -16.59 9.46 10.67
N LEU A 103 -16.58 9.89 9.42
CA LEU A 103 -16.98 11.26 9.04
C LEU A 103 -18.46 11.57 9.34
N ALA A 104 -19.32 10.56 9.30
CA ALA A 104 -20.75 10.71 9.57
C ALA A 104 -21.11 10.54 11.05
N ASP A 105 -20.15 10.15 11.90
CA ASP A 105 -20.42 9.88 13.31
C ASP A 105 -20.37 11.16 14.15
N HIS A 106 -21.54 11.58 14.62
CA HIS A 106 -21.72 12.73 15.51
C HIS A 106 -21.03 12.61 16.88
N GLU A 107 -20.66 11.40 17.32
CA GLU A 107 -19.93 11.22 18.57
C GLU A 107 -18.42 11.46 18.41
N LEU A 108 -17.92 11.48 17.17
CA LEU A 108 -16.54 11.79 16.84
C LEU A 108 -16.34 13.30 16.64
N GLN A 109 -15.17 13.76 17.05
CA GLN A 109 -14.73 15.16 16.91
C GLN A 109 -13.52 15.21 15.99
N ASP A 110 -13.34 16.34 15.30
CA ASP A 110 -12.17 16.56 14.43
C ASP A 110 -10.83 16.37 15.17
N GLY A 111 -10.80 16.59 16.49
CA GLY A 111 -9.60 16.39 17.32
C GLY A 111 -9.25 14.94 17.65
N ASP A 112 -10.14 13.98 17.35
CA ASP A 112 -9.92 12.56 17.70
C ASP A 112 -8.91 11.86 16.79
N GLY A 113 -8.56 12.45 15.64
CA GLY A 113 -7.57 11.90 14.71
C GLY A 113 -8.00 10.63 13.97
N VAL A 114 -9.26 10.19 14.12
CA VAL A 114 -9.77 8.94 13.54
C VAL A 114 -9.78 9.02 12.01
N VAL A 115 -10.31 10.11 11.45
CA VAL A 115 -10.40 10.30 10.00
C VAL A 115 -9.01 10.41 9.39
N GLU A 116 -8.12 11.17 10.01
CA GLU A 116 -6.72 11.34 9.60
C GLU A 116 -5.97 10.01 9.63
N SER A 117 -6.22 9.18 10.65
CA SER A 117 -5.61 7.85 10.75
C SER A 117 -6.07 6.93 9.61
N PHE A 118 -7.35 6.98 9.22
CA PHE A 118 -7.86 6.25 8.07
C PHE A 118 -7.27 6.79 6.76
N ASP A 119 -7.19 8.11 6.59
CA ASP A 119 -6.58 8.72 5.40
C ASP A 119 -5.14 8.26 5.21
N LYS A 120 -4.34 8.28 6.29
CA LYS A 120 -2.96 7.79 6.26
C LYS A 120 -2.91 6.31 5.88
N ALA A 121 -3.74 5.47 6.51
CA ALA A 121 -3.78 4.03 6.22
C ALA A 121 -4.19 3.74 4.76
N ILE A 122 -5.19 4.44 4.23
CA ILE A 122 -5.66 4.29 2.85
C ILE A 122 -4.56 4.65 1.85
N ILE A 123 -3.84 5.76 2.09
CA ILE A 123 -2.72 6.16 1.23
C ILE A 123 -1.67 5.04 1.20
N GLN A 124 -1.24 4.54 2.36
CA GLN A 124 -0.21 3.50 2.42
C GLN A 124 -0.67 2.18 1.77
N VAL A 125 -1.93 1.79 1.90
CA VAL A 125 -2.48 0.61 1.20
C VAL A 125 -2.47 0.79 -0.32
N LYS A 126 -2.84 1.98 -0.82
CA LYS A 126 -2.83 2.29 -2.26
C LYS A 126 -1.42 2.33 -2.83
N ASP A 127 -0.48 2.89 -2.08
CA ASP A 127 0.94 2.89 -2.44
C ASP A 127 1.48 1.46 -2.49
N ALA A 128 1.15 0.62 -1.49
CA ALA A 128 1.54 -0.79 -1.47
C ALA A 128 0.96 -1.59 -2.64
N PHE A 129 -0.31 -1.36 -2.98
CA PHE A 129 -0.94 -1.95 -4.16
C PHE A 129 -0.14 -1.59 -5.43
N SER A 130 0.18 -0.32 -5.61
CA SER A 130 0.90 0.17 -6.80
C SER A 130 2.30 -0.45 -6.89
N HIS A 131 3.05 -0.45 -5.79
CA HIS A 131 4.41 -1.00 -5.77
C HIS A 131 4.46 -2.52 -5.91
N LEU A 132 3.48 -3.25 -5.35
CA LEU A 132 3.37 -4.70 -5.57
C LEU A 132 2.98 -5.02 -7.02
N HIS A 133 2.13 -4.20 -7.62
CA HIS A 133 1.82 -4.32 -9.03
C HIS A 133 3.06 -4.06 -9.90
N ASP A 134 3.85 -3.03 -9.61
CA ASP A 134 5.12 -2.79 -10.30
C ASP A 134 6.12 -3.95 -10.13
N LEU A 135 6.18 -4.53 -8.93
CA LEU A 135 7.00 -5.72 -8.68
C LEU A 135 6.52 -6.92 -9.49
N LYS A 136 5.21 -7.17 -9.55
CA LYS A 136 4.62 -8.22 -10.39
C LYS A 136 5.05 -8.03 -11.84
N TRP A 137 4.96 -6.80 -12.36
CA TRP A 137 5.40 -6.47 -13.71
C TRP A 137 6.89 -6.73 -13.92
N ALA A 138 7.74 -6.32 -12.98
CA ALA A 138 9.18 -6.56 -13.07
C ALA A 138 9.52 -8.06 -13.15
N VAL A 139 8.81 -8.90 -12.39
CA VAL A 139 8.96 -10.37 -12.45
C VAL A 139 8.55 -10.91 -13.82
N MET A 140 7.36 -10.52 -14.31
CA MET A 140 6.84 -10.99 -15.59
C MET A 140 7.72 -10.56 -16.77
N GLU A 141 8.20 -9.32 -16.76
CA GLU A 141 9.09 -8.79 -17.80
C GLU A 141 10.44 -9.52 -17.80
N ASN A 142 11.03 -9.75 -16.62
CA ASN A 142 12.26 -10.52 -16.50
C ASN A 142 12.11 -11.93 -17.10
N ASP A 143 11.01 -12.61 -16.80
CA ASP A 143 10.78 -13.98 -17.27
C ASP A 143 10.54 -14.02 -18.79
N ALA A 144 9.84 -13.02 -19.33
CA ALA A 144 9.66 -12.84 -20.77
C ALA A 144 11.01 -12.58 -21.48
N ASP A 145 11.85 -11.71 -20.92
CA ASP A 145 13.19 -11.41 -21.44
C ASP A 145 14.07 -12.66 -21.46
N VAL A 146 14.08 -13.44 -20.37
CA VAL A 146 14.85 -14.69 -20.30
C VAL A 146 14.34 -15.70 -21.33
N ALA A 147 13.01 -15.83 -21.48
CA ALA A 147 12.42 -16.73 -22.47
C ALA A 147 12.78 -16.34 -23.91
N ALA A 148 12.80 -15.04 -24.24
CA ALA A 148 13.17 -14.54 -25.56
C ALA A 148 14.64 -14.86 -25.93
N VAL A 149 15.55 -14.78 -24.95
CA VAL A 149 16.96 -15.15 -25.14
C VAL A 149 17.10 -16.66 -25.37
N VAL A 150 16.37 -17.50 -24.63
CA VAL A 150 16.41 -18.96 -24.77
C VAL A 150 15.78 -19.43 -26.08
N ALA A 151 14.73 -18.77 -26.56
CA ALA A 151 14.06 -19.09 -27.82
C ALA A 151 14.85 -18.70 -29.08
N GLY A 152 16.02 -18.05 -28.92
CA GLY A 152 16.90 -17.70 -30.04
C GLY A 152 16.58 -16.36 -30.72
N GLY A 153 15.90 -15.44 -30.04
CA GLY A 153 15.50 -14.15 -30.59
C GLY A 153 14.38 -14.25 -31.63
N PRO A 154 13.87 -13.11 -32.15
CA PRO A 154 12.96 -13.12 -33.29
C PRO A 154 13.60 -13.94 -34.41
N GLN A 155 12.86 -14.89 -34.99
CA GLN A 155 13.33 -15.50 -36.23
C GLN A 155 13.35 -14.40 -37.29
N ASP A 156 14.54 -13.83 -37.52
CA ASP A 156 14.78 -12.78 -38.52
C ASP A 156 14.39 -13.23 -39.94
N ASP A 157 14.18 -14.54 -40.13
CA ASP A 157 13.72 -15.13 -41.37
C ASP A 157 12.29 -15.68 -41.23
N VAL A 158 11.33 -14.87 -41.70
CA VAL A 158 9.91 -15.24 -41.85
C VAL A 158 9.75 -16.52 -42.68
N GLU A 159 10.67 -16.79 -43.62
CA GLU A 159 10.64 -17.99 -44.46
C GLU A 159 11.00 -19.26 -43.68
N ALA A 160 11.91 -19.15 -42.71
CA ALA A 160 12.27 -20.24 -41.80
C ALA A 160 11.12 -20.55 -40.81
N PHE A 161 10.43 -19.51 -40.33
CA PHE A 161 9.25 -19.67 -39.48
C PHE A 161 8.11 -20.38 -40.21
N LEU A 162 7.80 -19.96 -41.44
CA LEU A 162 6.74 -20.57 -42.25
C LEU A 162 7.04 -22.04 -42.60
N LYS A 163 8.31 -22.36 -42.92
CA LYS A 163 8.75 -23.75 -43.14
C LYS A 163 8.63 -24.61 -41.87
N SER A 164 8.89 -24.05 -40.69
CA SER A 164 8.75 -24.77 -39.41
C SER A 164 7.30 -25.13 -39.07
N LEU A 165 6.33 -24.36 -39.59
CA LEU A 165 4.89 -24.61 -39.45
C LEU A 165 4.32 -25.58 -40.50
N GLY A 166 5.18 -26.19 -41.33
CA GLY A 166 4.77 -27.19 -42.32
C GLY A 166 4.06 -26.60 -43.55
N ARG A 167 4.34 -25.34 -43.91
CA ARG A 167 3.94 -24.73 -45.19
C ARG A 167 5.13 -24.53 -46.11
#